data_AF-A0A9W9Z5F2-F1
#
_entry.id   AF-A0A9W9Z5F2-F1
#
_cell.length_a   1.000
_cell.length_b   1.000
_cell.length_c   1.000
_cell.angle_alpha   90.00
_cell.angle_beta   90.00
_cell.angle_gamma   90.00
#
_symmetry.space_group_name_H-M   'P 1'
#
loop_
_entity.id
_entity.type
_entity.pdbx_description
1 polymer ?
#
loop_
_entity_poly.entity_id
_entity_poly.type
_entity_poly.pdbx_seq_one_letter_code
_entity_poly.pdbx_strand_id
1 'polypeptide(L)'
;MVFNDTDGLYTYTFEAEKKDDCPACSQRPQTLTFPEDVTLKSVIDFLMESPAYQMKAPGLTTMIDGKNKTLYMQSVKSIEERTKQNLPKKLKDIGLIDGQEVVVADGTTPKPLICRIHFSSGME
;
A
#
# COMPACT_ATOMS: atom_id res chain seq x y z
N MET A 1 13.45 23.38 6.77
CA MET A 1 14.69 24.18 6.63
C MET A 1 15.67 23.40 5.77
N VAL A 2 16.17 24.01 4.71
CA VAL A 2 17.26 23.48 3.87
C VAL A 2 18.53 24.23 4.27
N PHE A 3 19.62 23.50 4.49
CA PHE A 3 20.93 24.02 4.86
C PHE A 3 21.97 23.53 3.86
N ASN A 4 22.85 24.42 3.40
CA ASN A 4 23.95 24.09 2.50
C ASN A 4 25.20 24.90 2.90
N ASP A 5 26.34 24.21 3.09
CA ASP A 5 27.66 24.80 3.41
C ASP A 5 28.74 24.48 2.36
N THR A 6 28.35 24.03 1.16
CA THR A 6 29.31 23.62 0.10
C THR A 6 30.08 24.81 -0.50
N ASP A 7 29.43 25.97 -0.64
CA ASP A 7 30.05 27.24 -1.02
C ASP A 7 29.45 28.36 -0.18
N GLY A 8 30.20 28.81 0.85
CA GLY A 8 29.67 29.73 1.87
C GLY A 8 28.60 29.08 2.75
N LEU A 9 27.70 29.89 3.32
CA LEU A 9 26.60 29.43 4.15
C LEU A 9 25.25 29.87 3.55
N TYR A 10 24.40 28.91 3.20
CA TYR A 10 23.07 29.15 2.64
C TYR A 10 22.00 28.44 3.47
N THR A 11 20.93 29.17 3.79
CA THR A 11 19.74 28.61 4.47
C THR A 11 18.47 29.04 3.77
N TYR A 12 17.54 28.10 3.61
CA TYR A 12 16.21 28.36 3.07
C TYR A 12 15.14 27.77 3.99
N THR A 13 14.26 28.64 4.49
CA THR A 13 13.18 28.24 5.40
C THR A 13 11.85 28.52 4.74
N PHE A 14 11.02 27.48 4.68
CA PHE A 14 9.65 27.54 4.22
C PHE A 14 8.82 26.56 5.04
N GLU A 15 7.52 26.82 5.12
CA GLU A 15 6.57 25.89 5.70
C GLU A 15 6.14 24.89 4.63
N ALA A 16 6.37 23.60 4.87
CA ALA A 16 5.92 22.56 3.97
C ALA A 16 4.42 22.33 4.16
N GLU A 17 3.66 22.43 3.07
CA GLU A 17 2.22 22.18 3.11
C GLU A 17 1.92 20.72 3.45
N LYS A 18 0.92 20.51 4.31
CA LYS A 18 0.43 19.17 4.64
C LYS A 18 -0.42 18.65 3.50
N LYS A 19 0.03 17.59 2.83
CA LYS A 19 -0.82 16.85 1.88
C LYS A 19 -2.02 16.25 2.61
N ASP A 20 -3.23 16.60 2.18
CA ASP A 20 -4.48 16.06 2.72
C ASP A 20 -4.58 14.53 2.59
N ASP A 21 -4.03 13.98 1.51
CA ASP A 21 -4.03 12.55 1.21
C ASP A 21 -2.72 11.86 1.63
N CYS A 22 -2.03 12.37 2.65
CA CYS A 22 -0.79 11.76 3.10
C CYS A 22 -1.03 10.36 3.70
N PRO A 23 -0.40 9.28 3.21
CA PRO A 23 -0.63 7.93 3.74
C PRO A 23 -0.17 7.75 5.21
N ALA A 24 0.67 8.65 5.74
CA ALA A 24 1.18 8.55 7.10
C ALA A 24 0.34 9.36 8.13
N CYS A 25 -0.10 10.57 7.75
CA CYS A 25 -0.71 11.51 8.70
C CYS A 25 -2.15 11.93 8.35
N SER A 26 -2.67 11.52 7.19
CA SER A 26 -4.10 11.55 6.94
C SER A 26 -4.77 10.41 7.72
N GLN A 27 -5.95 10.65 8.28
CA GLN A 27 -6.76 9.61 8.92
C GLN A 27 -7.76 9.01 7.94
N ARG A 28 -7.50 9.14 6.63
CA ARG A 28 -8.41 8.74 5.56
C ARG A 28 -7.88 7.47 4.89
N PRO A 29 -8.76 6.49 4.56
CA PRO A 29 -8.36 5.36 3.75
C PRO A 29 -7.84 5.84 2.39
N GLN A 30 -6.72 5.26 1.94
CA GLN A 30 -6.17 5.53 0.61
C GLN A 30 -6.99 4.79 -0.43
N THR A 31 -7.39 5.48 -1.50
CA THR A 31 -8.15 4.85 -2.58
C THR A 31 -7.19 4.33 -3.63
N LEU A 32 -7.16 3.02 -3.84
CA LEU A 32 -6.35 2.38 -4.87
C LEU A 32 -7.25 1.78 -5.94
N THR A 33 -7.06 2.24 -7.18
CA THR A 33 -7.83 1.74 -8.33
C THR A 33 -6.98 0.79 -9.14
N PHE A 34 -7.49 -0.41 -9.39
CA PHE A 34 -6.83 -1.42 -10.19
C PHE A 34 -7.80 -2.06 -11.20
N PRO A 35 -7.30 -2.59 -12.33
CA PRO A 35 -8.15 -3.38 -13.22
C PRO A 35 -8.63 -4.67 -12.54
N GLU A 36 -9.78 -5.18 -12.98
CA GLU A 36 -10.40 -6.40 -12.44
C GLU A 36 -9.51 -7.65 -12.56
N ASP A 37 -8.60 -7.66 -13.54
CA ASP A 37 -7.67 -8.74 -13.83
C ASP A 37 -6.36 -8.67 -13.01
N VAL A 38 -6.20 -7.65 -12.16
CA VAL A 38 -4.95 -7.42 -11.45
C VAL A 38 -4.60 -8.58 -10.52
N THR A 39 -3.33 -8.98 -10.55
CA THR A 39 -2.79 -10.00 -9.65
C THR A 39 -2.39 -9.39 -8.32
N LEU A 40 -2.42 -10.19 -7.25
CA LEU A 40 -1.93 -9.74 -5.94
C LEU A 40 -0.45 -9.30 -6.00
N LYS A 41 0.37 -9.97 -6.82
CA LYS A 41 1.76 -9.59 -7.05
C LYS A 41 1.88 -8.17 -7.60
N SER A 42 1.08 -7.80 -8.61
CA SER A 42 1.11 -6.46 -9.20
C SER A 42 0.73 -5.37 -8.20
N VAL A 43 -0.19 -5.64 -7.27
CA VAL A 43 -0.55 -4.69 -6.21
C VAL A 43 0.63 -4.46 -5.25
N ILE A 44 1.33 -5.54 -4.90
CA ILE A 44 2.51 -5.46 -4.02
C ILE A 44 3.64 -4.69 -4.72
N ASP A 45 3.89 -4.98 -6.00
CA ASP A 45 4.85 -4.25 -6.83
C ASP A 45 4.53 -2.74 -6.85
N PHE A 46 3.26 -2.39 -7.11
CA PHE A 46 2.78 -1.01 -7.08
C PHE A 46 3.06 -0.31 -5.74
N LEU A 47 2.84 -1.00 -4.61
CA LEU A 47 3.12 -0.44 -3.27
C LEU A 47 4.63 -0.25 -3.01
N MET A 48 5.49 -1.05 -3.65
CA MET A 48 6.95 -0.90 -3.55
C MET A 48 7.49 0.19 -4.48
N GLU A 49 7.01 0.26 -5.71
CA GLU A 49 7.52 1.17 -6.74
C GLU A 49 6.93 2.58 -6.66
N SER A 50 5.69 2.71 -6.16
CA SER A 50 5.00 4.00 -6.14
C SER A 50 5.74 4.99 -5.25
N PRO A 51 6.07 6.20 -5.75
CA PRO A 51 6.80 7.22 -4.98
C PRO A 51 6.00 7.74 -3.78
N ALA A 52 4.69 7.51 -3.76
CA ALA A 52 3.85 7.86 -2.62
C ALA A 52 4.01 6.91 -1.42
N TYR A 53 4.39 5.65 -1.67
CA TYR A 53 4.40 4.59 -0.66
C TYR A 53 5.81 4.04 -0.40
N GLN A 54 6.56 3.71 -1.46
CA GLN A 54 7.93 3.20 -1.43
C GLN A 54 8.19 2.13 -0.35
N MET A 55 7.23 1.22 -0.18
CA MET A 55 7.29 0.19 0.86
C MET A 55 8.36 -0.86 0.54
N LYS A 56 8.97 -1.47 1.56
CA LYS A 56 10.01 -2.50 1.35
C LYS A 56 9.45 -3.91 1.21
N ALA A 57 8.53 -4.29 2.07
CA ALA A 57 7.99 -5.64 2.16
C ALA A 57 6.54 -5.58 2.68
N PRO A 58 5.60 -5.01 1.87
CA PRO A 58 4.23 -4.81 2.31
C PRO A 58 3.52 -6.14 2.59
N GLY A 59 2.94 -6.25 3.79
CA GLY A 59 2.02 -7.31 4.18
C GLY A 59 0.58 -6.85 4.01
N LEU A 60 -0.23 -7.64 3.31
CA LEU A 60 -1.62 -7.32 2.99
C LEU A 60 -2.56 -8.27 3.74
N THR A 61 -3.50 -7.69 4.47
CA THR A 61 -4.53 -8.40 5.23
C THR A 61 -5.89 -7.79 4.92
N THR A 62 -6.94 -8.61 4.91
CA THR A 62 -8.30 -8.16 4.60
C THR A 62 -9.31 -8.91 5.44
N MET A 63 -10.50 -8.33 5.60
CA MET A 63 -11.66 -9.02 6.18
C MET A 63 -12.45 -9.67 5.05
N ILE A 64 -12.62 -11.00 5.09
CA ILE A 64 -13.50 -11.75 4.17
C ILE A 64 -14.44 -12.59 5.04
N ASP A 65 -15.76 -12.45 4.82
CA ASP A 65 -16.79 -13.20 5.55
C ASP A 65 -16.68 -13.04 7.09
N GLY A 66 -16.36 -11.82 7.56
CA GLY A 66 -16.20 -11.51 8.98
C GLY A 66 -14.94 -12.08 9.64
N LYS A 67 -14.02 -12.68 8.88
CA LYS A 67 -12.74 -13.20 9.38
C LYS A 67 -11.56 -12.47 8.76
N ASN A 68 -10.55 -12.17 9.58
CA ASN A 68 -9.28 -11.64 9.12
C ASN A 68 -8.53 -12.71 8.32
N LYS A 69 -8.26 -12.43 7.05
CA LYS A 69 -7.52 -13.29 6.13
C LYS A 69 -6.27 -12.57 5.65
N THR A 70 -5.12 -13.19 5.85
CA THR A 70 -3.85 -12.70 5.30
C THR A 70 -3.76 -13.06 3.82
N LEU A 71 -3.62 -12.04 2.97
CA LEU A 71 -3.47 -12.22 1.51
C LEU A 71 -2.04 -12.61 1.19
N TYR A 72 -1.09 -11.85 1.71
CA TYR A 72 0.35 -12.07 1.58
C TYR A 72 1.10 -11.37 2.72
N MET A 73 2.15 -12.00 3.24
CA MET A 73 3.02 -11.39 4.25
C MET A 73 4.43 -11.97 4.18
N GLN A 74 5.41 -11.14 3.79
CA GLN A 74 6.81 -11.55 3.65
C GLN A 74 7.58 -11.55 4.98
N SER A 75 7.12 -10.78 5.98
CA SER A 75 7.85 -10.61 7.25
C SER A 75 7.98 -11.91 8.07
N VAL A 76 7.09 -12.89 7.86
CA VAL A 76 7.05 -14.15 8.62
C VAL A 76 7.12 -15.32 7.64
N LYS A 77 8.26 -16.04 7.63
CA LYS A 77 8.54 -17.14 6.68
C LYS A 77 7.40 -18.18 6.59
N SER A 78 6.89 -18.64 7.72
CA SER A 78 5.81 -19.65 7.74
C SER A 78 4.49 -19.13 7.13
N ILE A 79 4.24 -17.82 7.18
CA ILE A 79 3.06 -17.20 6.56
C ILE A 79 3.34 -16.94 5.08
N GLU A 80 4.56 -16.50 4.73
CA GLU A 80 5.00 -16.31 3.36
C GLU A 80 4.81 -17.59 2.55
N GLU A 81 5.34 -18.73 3.01
CA GLU A 81 5.24 -20.02 2.30
C GLU A 81 3.79 -20.41 2.01
N ARG A 82 2.88 -20.16 2.96
CA ARG A 82 1.45 -20.46 2.84
C ARG A 82 0.70 -19.48 1.93
N THR A 83 1.13 -18.23 1.88
CA THR A 83 0.46 -17.15 1.14
C THR A 83 1.07 -16.90 -0.24
N LYS A 84 2.27 -17.42 -0.51
CA LYS A 84 2.97 -17.31 -1.81
C LYS A 84 2.14 -17.83 -2.98
N GLN A 85 1.31 -18.85 -2.73
CA GLN A 85 0.37 -19.38 -3.71
C GLN A 85 -0.71 -18.37 -4.17
N ASN A 86 -0.94 -17.28 -3.41
CA ASN A 86 -1.92 -16.25 -3.75
C ASN A 86 -1.33 -15.15 -4.63
N LEU A 87 -0.01 -15.00 -4.71
CA LEU A 87 0.65 -13.98 -5.54
C LEU A 87 0.21 -13.98 -7.01
N PRO A 88 0.13 -15.14 -7.70
CA PRO A 88 -0.31 -15.17 -9.09
C PRO A 88 -1.83 -15.12 -9.26
N LYS A 89 -2.61 -15.17 -8.16
CA LYS A 89 -4.07 -15.13 -8.24
C LYS A 89 -4.56 -13.70 -8.41
N LYS A 90 -5.68 -13.54 -9.11
CA LYS A 90 -6.36 -12.25 -9.26
C LYS A 90 -7.04 -11.86 -7.95
N LEU A 91 -7.20 -10.57 -7.70
CA LEU A 91 -7.87 -10.11 -6.47
C LEU A 91 -9.29 -10.68 -6.35
N LYS A 92 -10.01 -10.78 -7.47
CA LYS A 92 -11.34 -11.40 -7.52
C LYS A 92 -11.34 -12.88 -7.13
N ASP A 93 -10.38 -13.67 -7.63
CA ASP A 93 -10.25 -15.10 -7.28
C ASP A 93 -9.95 -15.34 -5.80
N ILE A 94 -9.32 -14.36 -5.13
CA ILE A 94 -9.02 -14.45 -3.70
C ILE A 94 -10.25 -14.12 -2.83
N GLY A 95 -11.30 -13.57 -3.44
CA GLY A 95 -12.55 -13.18 -2.81
C GLY A 95 -12.60 -11.72 -2.35
N LEU A 96 -11.82 -10.83 -2.95
CA LEU A 96 -11.97 -9.38 -2.73
C LEU A 96 -13.14 -8.84 -3.55
N ILE A 97 -13.96 -7.99 -2.92
CA ILE A 97 -15.03 -7.23 -3.58
C ILE A 97 -14.60 -5.79 -3.84
N ASP A 98 -15.32 -5.12 -4.75
CA ASP A 98 -15.13 -3.68 -4.98
C ASP A 98 -15.41 -2.88 -3.72
N GLY A 99 -14.55 -1.90 -3.44
CA GLY A 99 -14.65 -1.04 -2.27
C GLY A 99 -14.23 -1.69 -0.95
N GLN A 100 -13.66 -2.91 -0.98
CA GLN A 100 -13.18 -3.58 0.22
C GLN A 100 -11.93 -2.91 0.78
N GLU A 101 -11.87 -2.81 2.12
CA GLU A 101 -10.71 -2.28 2.83
C GLU A 101 -9.67 -3.37 3.05
N VAL A 102 -8.44 -3.07 2.63
CA VAL A 102 -7.25 -3.88 2.81
C VAL A 102 -6.31 -3.12 3.73
N VAL A 103 -5.85 -3.81 4.77
CA VAL A 103 -4.88 -3.29 5.71
C VAL A 103 -3.49 -3.68 5.23
N VAL A 104 -2.68 -2.68 4.92
CA VAL A 104 -1.29 -2.80 4.46
C VAL A 104 -0.34 -2.43 5.59
N ALA A 105 0.53 -3.34 5.98
CA ALA A 105 1.54 -3.11 7.00
C ALA A 105 2.94 -3.33 6.42
N ASP A 106 3.86 -2.41 6.66
CA ASP A 106 5.24 -2.52 6.20
C ASP A 106 6.22 -2.01 7.26
N GLY A 107 7.48 -2.47 7.21
CA GLY A 107 8.53 -2.02 8.12
C GLY A 107 8.93 -0.55 7.94
N THR A 108 8.58 0.09 6.81
CA THR A 108 8.82 1.54 6.59
C THR A 108 7.82 2.44 7.30
N THR A 109 6.65 1.91 7.70
CA THR A 109 5.56 2.69 8.30
C THR A 109 5.18 2.12 9.66
N PRO A 110 5.20 2.92 10.75
CA PRO A 110 4.89 2.42 12.10
C PRO A 110 3.40 2.11 12.30
N LYS A 111 2.52 2.67 11.48
CA LYS A 111 1.08 2.43 11.49
C LYS A 111 0.67 1.72 10.21
N PRO A 112 -0.24 0.74 10.29
CA PRO A 112 -0.79 0.12 9.08
C PRO A 112 -1.63 1.14 8.31
N LEU A 113 -1.51 1.09 6.99
CA LEU A 113 -2.28 1.87 6.06
C LEU A 113 -3.57 1.14 5.72
N ILE A 114 -4.70 1.85 5.71
CA ILE A 114 -5.97 1.31 5.24
C ILE A 114 -6.13 1.74 3.79
N CYS A 115 -6.19 0.77 2.88
CA CYS A 115 -6.37 0.98 1.46
C CYS A 115 -7.75 0.46 1.04
N ARG A 116 -8.58 1.31 0.47
CA ARG A 116 -9.83 0.91 -0.17
C ARG A 116 -9.56 0.56 -1.62
N ILE A 117 -9.78 -0.70 -1.97
CA ILE A 117 -9.54 -1.20 -3.33
C ILE A 117 -10.78 -0.97 -4.18
N HIS A 118 -10.62 -0.24 -5.29
CA HIS A 118 -11.63 -0.11 -6.32
C HIS A 118 -11.18 -0.81 -7.59
N PHE A 119 -12.12 -1.51 -8.21
CA PHE A 119 -11.93 -2.13 -9.50
C PHE A 119 -12.40 -1.17 -10.59
N SER A 120 -11.47 -0.69 -11.41
CA SER A 120 -11.84 -0.04 -12.67
C SER A 120 -12.28 -1.12 -13.64
N SER A 121 -13.60 -1.29 -13.80
CA SER A 121 -14.13 -2.04 -14.94
C SER A 121 -13.88 -1.17 -16.17
N GLY A 122 -13.01 -1.64 -17.05
CA GLY A 122 -12.61 -0.88 -18.24
C GLY A 122 -13.80 -0.71 -19.17
N MET A 123 -14.39 0.48 -19.12
CA MET A 123 -14.86 1.16 -20.32
C MET A 123 -14.63 2.65 -20.12
N GLU A 124 -13.36 3.06 -20.27
CA GLU A 124 -12.85 4.29 -20.92
C GLU A 124 -11.32 4.42 -20.69
#